data_AF-A0A9X0D5F7-F1
#
_entry.id   AF-A0A9X0D5F7-F1
#
_cell.length_a   1.000
_cell.length_b   1.000
_cell.length_c   1.000
_cell.angle_alpha   90.00
_cell.angle_beta   90.00
_cell.angle_gamma   90.00
#
_symmetry.space_group_name_H-M   'P 1'
#
loop_
_entity.id
_entity.type
_entity.pdbx_description
1 polymer ?
#
loop_
_entity_poly.entity_id
_entity_poly.type
_entity_poly.pdbx_seq_one_letter_code
_entity_poly.pdbx_strand_id
1 'polypeptide(L)'
;MTIAWVLFAFVGLFTARYMRQVWEPTELFGVKAWFAVHRTLMTLTVLLTVTGIIVIFVQVNGWSVGAGPHPYLGIIVLVLALAQPIMAAFRPHPGEPRRNIFNWAHRIVGTTALILGVVTIYFGLDIFDLGSGMDKSGLYAVISFYIGEFIVFLFEVYLIISNGIARRGLFQ
;
A
#
# COMPACT_ATOMS: atom_id res chain seq x y z
N MET A 1 -8.53 8.46 -5.32
CA MET A 1 -8.03 7.33 -4.51
C MET A 1 -7.45 6.22 -5.36
N THR A 2 -8.16 5.71 -6.36
CA THR A 2 -7.74 4.52 -7.15
C THR A 2 -6.31 4.59 -7.68
N ILE A 3 -5.90 5.66 -8.37
CA ILE A 3 -4.52 5.82 -8.87
C ILE A 3 -3.49 5.79 -7.71
N ALA A 4 -3.81 6.43 -6.57
CA ALA A 4 -2.92 6.49 -5.43
C ALA A 4 -2.58 5.10 -4.86
N TRP A 5 -3.55 4.18 -4.85
CA TRP A 5 -3.42 2.88 -4.22
C TRP A 5 -3.09 1.75 -5.21
N VAL A 6 -3.60 1.81 -6.45
CA VAL A 6 -3.30 0.84 -7.51
C VAL A 6 -1.91 1.07 -8.07
N LEU A 7 -1.50 2.34 -8.27
CA LEU A 7 -0.20 2.66 -8.86
C LEU A 7 0.84 3.01 -7.78
N PHE A 8 0.68 4.15 -7.10
CA PHE A 8 1.77 4.69 -6.26
C PHE A 8 2.03 3.84 -5.00
N ALA A 9 0.98 3.42 -4.30
CA ALA A 9 1.12 2.57 -3.11
C ALA A 9 1.77 1.23 -3.46
N PHE A 10 1.33 0.64 -4.57
CA PHE A 10 1.83 -0.63 -5.05
C PHE A 10 3.31 -0.55 -5.47
N VAL A 11 3.65 0.38 -6.37
CA VAL A 11 5.03 0.56 -6.84
C VAL A 11 5.96 0.93 -5.67
N GLY A 12 5.48 1.71 -4.70
CA GLY A 12 6.26 2.05 -3.52
C GLY A 12 6.49 0.84 -2.59
N LEU A 13 5.50 -0.05 -2.40
CA LEU A 13 5.70 -1.32 -1.69
C LEU A 13 6.73 -2.19 -2.42
N PHE A 14 6.56 -2.37 -3.73
CA PHE A 14 7.49 -3.12 -4.57
C PHE A 14 8.92 -2.59 -4.46
N THR A 15 9.08 -1.26 -4.52
CA THR A 15 10.38 -0.60 -4.38
C THR A 15 11.03 -0.91 -3.03
N ALA A 16 10.30 -0.79 -1.92
CA ALA A 16 10.83 -1.08 -0.60
C ALA A 16 11.17 -2.57 -0.40
N ARG A 17 10.45 -3.47 -1.08
CA ARG A 17 10.60 -4.91 -0.92
C ARG A 17 11.74 -5.48 -1.76
N TYR A 18 11.81 -5.13 -3.04
CA TYR A 18 12.68 -5.79 -4.01
C TYR A 18 13.82 -4.89 -4.51
N MET A 19 13.58 -3.59 -4.67
CA MET A 19 14.60 -2.71 -5.24
C MET A 19 15.72 -2.34 -4.27
N ARG A 20 15.57 -2.67 -2.98
CA ARG A 20 16.63 -2.44 -1.99
C ARG A 20 17.94 -3.12 -2.34
N GLN A 21 17.92 -4.39 -2.75
CA GLN A 21 19.15 -5.13 -3.09
C GLN A 21 19.66 -4.77 -4.49
N VAL A 22 18.75 -4.43 -5.41
CA VAL A 22 19.08 -4.11 -6.80
C VAL A 22 19.74 -2.73 -6.90
N TRP A 23 19.32 -1.77 -6.05
CA TRP A 23 19.78 -0.38 -6.12
C TRP A 23 20.75 0.01 -4.99
N GLU A 24 21.25 -0.93 -4.18
CA GLU A 24 22.38 -0.70 -3.27
C GLU A 24 23.68 -0.95 -4.07
N PRO A 25 24.15 0.04 -4.86
CA PRO A 25 24.93 1.16 -4.30
C PRO A 25 24.47 2.55 -4.76
N THR A 26 23.36 2.64 -5.49
CA THR A 26 22.86 3.88 -6.08
C THR A 26 22.25 4.80 -5.02
N GLU A 27 22.66 6.06 -5.04
CA GLU A 27 22.11 7.12 -4.19
C GLU A 27 21.40 8.19 -5.03
N LEU A 28 20.33 8.73 -4.47
CA LEU A 28 19.62 9.89 -5.00
C LEU A 28 19.60 10.95 -3.89
N PHE A 29 20.19 12.12 -4.15
CA PHE A 29 20.25 13.22 -3.18
C PHE A 29 20.85 12.81 -1.81
N GLY A 30 21.89 11.97 -1.82
CA GLY A 30 22.60 11.53 -0.61
C GLY A 30 21.83 10.53 0.27
N VAL A 31 20.76 9.92 -0.25
CA VAL A 31 20.08 8.79 0.38
C VAL A 31 19.97 7.62 -0.59
N LYS A 32 19.87 6.40 -0.07
CA LYS A 32 19.67 5.19 -0.89
C LYS A 32 18.52 5.38 -1.88
N ALA A 33 18.75 5.14 -3.16
CA ALA A 33 17.79 5.43 -4.23
C ALA A 33 16.41 4.79 -3.98
N TRP A 34 16.39 3.52 -3.55
CA TRP A 34 15.14 2.81 -3.24
C TRP A 34 14.33 3.50 -2.13
N PHE A 35 15.03 4.10 -1.15
CA PHE A 35 14.39 4.77 -0.03
C PHE A 35 13.83 6.13 -0.46
N ALA A 36 14.56 6.87 -1.31
CA ALA A 36 14.04 8.11 -1.90
C ALA A 36 12.77 7.85 -2.71
N VAL A 37 12.81 6.87 -3.63
CA VAL A 37 11.67 6.53 -4.49
C VAL A 37 10.49 6.02 -3.66
N HIS A 38 10.70 5.09 -2.74
CA HIS A 38 9.65 4.62 -1.83
C HIS A 38 9.01 5.78 -1.08
N ARG A 39 9.82 6.66 -0.45
CA ARG A 39 9.31 7.80 0.31
C ARG A 39 8.50 8.74 -0.57
N THR A 40 8.97 9.08 -1.77
CA THR A 40 8.24 9.95 -2.70
C THR A 40 6.90 9.35 -3.10
N LEU A 41 6.88 8.07 -3.49
CA LEU A 41 5.65 7.39 -3.87
C LEU A 41 4.65 7.30 -2.72
N MET A 42 5.10 6.98 -1.50
CA MET A 42 4.22 6.93 -0.32
C MET A 42 3.68 8.31 0.06
N THR A 43 4.49 9.37 -0.05
CA THR A 43 4.02 10.75 0.15
C THR A 43 2.93 11.10 -0.86
N LEU A 44 3.13 10.78 -2.15
CA LEU A 44 2.10 10.98 -3.18
C LEU A 44 0.83 10.19 -2.88
N THR A 45 0.95 8.93 -2.44
CA THR A 45 -0.19 8.11 -2.01
C THR A 45 -0.99 8.81 -0.91
N VAL A 46 -0.33 9.32 0.13
CA VAL A 46 -0.99 10.02 1.25
C VAL A 46 -1.65 11.31 0.78
N LEU A 47 -0.95 12.14 0.01
CA LEU A 47 -1.50 13.42 -0.48
C LEU A 47 -2.73 13.20 -1.36
N LEU A 48 -2.65 12.30 -2.34
CA LEU A 48 -3.79 11.97 -3.20
C LEU A 48 -4.94 11.31 -2.41
N THR A 49 -4.62 10.64 -1.32
CA THR A 49 -5.62 10.06 -0.41
C THR A 49 -6.37 11.16 0.33
N VAL A 50 -5.65 12.10 0.95
CA VAL A 50 -6.25 13.26 1.62
C VAL A 50 -7.08 14.08 0.64
N THR A 51 -6.54 14.41 -0.55
CA THR A 51 -7.27 15.16 -1.58
C THR A 51 -8.54 14.42 -2.02
N GLY A 52 -8.47 13.11 -2.25
CA GLY A 52 -9.64 12.31 -2.62
C GLY A 52 -10.74 12.34 -1.57
N ILE A 53 -10.38 12.24 -0.30
CA ILE A 53 -11.34 12.35 0.82
C ILE A 53 -11.95 13.75 0.88
N ILE A 54 -11.14 14.81 0.79
CA ILE A 54 -11.65 16.20 0.80
C ILE A 54 -12.65 16.41 -0.34
N VAL A 55 -12.29 15.99 -1.57
CA VAL A 55 -13.15 16.15 -2.75
C VAL A 55 -14.49 15.46 -2.55
N ILE A 56 -14.53 14.22 -2.04
CA ILE A 56 -15.81 13.52 -1.87
C ILE A 56 -16.67 14.14 -0.76
N PHE A 57 -16.08 14.59 0.34
CA PHE A 57 -16.84 15.27 1.40
C PHE A 57 -17.38 16.63 0.95
N VAL A 58 -16.63 17.38 0.15
CA VAL A 58 -17.11 18.63 -0.46
C VAL A 58 -18.25 18.36 -1.44
N GLN A 59 -18.11 17.31 -2.27
CA GLN A 59 -19.12 16.95 -3.28
C GLN A 59 -20.43 16.44 -2.68
N VAL A 60 -20.34 15.56 -1.66
CA VAL A 60 -21.52 14.99 -0.99
C VAL A 60 -22.10 15.96 0.04
N ASN A 61 -21.30 16.91 0.52
CA ASN A 61 -21.63 17.85 1.59
C ASN A 61 -22.14 17.15 2.86
N GLY A 62 -21.51 16.03 3.21
CA GLY A 62 -21.92 15.19 4.33
C GLY A 62 -21.44 13.75 4.18
N TRP A 63 -22.04 12.85 4.97
CA TRP A 63 -21.81 11.42 4.85
C TRP A 63 -22.62 10.82 3.70
N SER A 64 -21.99 9.95 2.92
CA SER A 64 -22.68 9.19 1.88
C SER A 64 -23.69 8.22 2.49
N VAL A 65 -24.98 8.50 2.32
CA VAL A 65 -26.07 7.62 2.75
C VAL A 65 -26.25 6.48 1.73
N GLY A 66 -26.40 5.24 2.20
CA GLY A 66 -26.61 4.08 1.32
C GLY A 66 -25.36 3.57 0.59
N ALA A 67 -24.17 4.13 0.86
CA ALA A 67 -22.90 3.73 0.24
C ALA A 67 -22.23 2.50 0.89
N GLY A 68 -23.00 1.70 1.64
CA GLY A 68 -22.52 0.49 2.30
C GLY A 68 -21.25 0.71 3.16
N PRO A 69 -20.28 -0.22 3.12
CA PRO A 69 -19.05 -0.13 3.94
C PRO A 69 -18.00 0.86 3.40
N HIS A 70 -18.11 1.29 2.13
CA HIS A 70 -17.10 2.11 1.46
C HIS A 70 -16.65 3.37 2.25
N PRO A 71 -17.54 4.26 2.72
CA PRO A 71 -17.12 5.50 3.38
C PRO A 71 -16.40 5.23 4.71
N TYR A 72 -16.81 4.20 5.47
CA TYR A 72 -16.17 3.83 6.73
C TYR A 72 -14.76 3.28 6.49
N LEU A 73 -14.61 2.37 5.52
CA LEU A 73 -13.31 1.82 5.15
C LEU A 73 -12.37 2.90 4.60
N GLY A 74 -12.89 3.86 3.81
CA GLY A 74 -12.12 5.00 3.32
C GLY A 74 -11.51 5.85 4.44
N ILE A 75 -12.24 6.08 5.53
CA ILE A 75 -11.72 6.78 6.71
C ILE A 75 -10.68 5.95 7.47
N ILE A 76 -10.92 4.65 7.65
CA ILE A 76 -9.93 3.76 8.29
C ILE A 76 -8.63 3.76 7.49
N VAL A 77 -8.72 3.66 6.17
CA VAL A 77 -7.57 3.71 5.24
C VAL A 77 -6.85 5.05 5.34
N LEU A 78 -7.57 6.17 5.40
CA LEU A 78 -6.98 7.50 5.61
C LEU A 78 -6.18 7.57 6.92
N VAL A 79 -6.77 7.10 8.03
CA VAL A 79 -6.10 7.10 9.35
C VAL A 79 -4.82 6.27 9.32
N LEU A 80 -4.87 5.05 8.77
CA LEU A 80 -3.69 4.21 8.65
C LEU A 80 -2.63 4.82 7.72
N ALA A 81 -3.05 5.45 6.62
CA ALA A 81 -2.14 6.12 5.69
C ALA A 81 -1.43 7.32 6.34
N LEU A 82 -2.12 8.10 7.18
CA LEU A 82 -1.53 9.21 7.94
C LEU A 82 -0.66 8.74 9.11
N ALA A 83 -0.98 7.61 9.72
CA ALA A 83 -0.14 7.02 10.77
C ALA A 83 1.25 6.64 10.25
N GLN A 84 1.38 6.24 8.98
CA GLN A 84 2.65 5.83 8.38
C GLN A 84 3.77 6.87 8.40
N PRO A 85 3.58 8.09 7.87
CA PRO A 85 4.61 9.13 7.94
C PRO A 85 4.89 9.57 9.38
N ILE A 86 3.89 9.56 10.27
CA ILE A 86 4.08 9.86 11.69
C ILE A 86 5.01 8.82 12.32
N MET A 87 4.74 7.52 12.12
CA MET A 87 5.63 6.45 12.56
C MET A 87 7.03 6.62 11.97
N ALA A 88 7.13 6.92 10.66
CA ALA A 88 8.41 7.09 9.98
C ALA A 88 9.24 8.26 10.52
N ALA A 89 8.62 9.31 11.06
CA ALA A 89 9.31 10.40 11.74
C ALA A 89 10.01 9.95 13.03
N PHE A 90 9.47 8.93 13.71
CA PHE A 90 10.06 8.33 14.92
C PHE A 90 10.94 7.10 14.63
N ARG A 91 11.35 6.91 13.37
CA ARG A 91 12.17 5.76 12.95
C ARG A 91 13.54 5.77 13.65
N PRO A 92 13.88 4.74 14.45
CA PRO A 92 15.20 4.61 15.09
C PRO A 92 16.36 4.55 14.08
N HIS A 93 17.56 5.03 14.41
CA HIS A 93 18.71 4.99 13.49
C HIS A 93 19.18 3.55 13.18
N PRO A 94 19.88 3.32 12.05
CA PRO A 94 20.48 2.01 11.77
C PRO A 94 21.36 1.52 12.93
N GLY A 95 21.14 0.29 13.40
CA GLY A 95 21.89 -0.30 14.53
C GLY A 95 21.21 -0.16 15.89
N GLU A 96 20.17 0.66 16.03
CA GLU A 96 19.48 0.84 17.31
C GLU A 96 18.54 -0.33 17.69
N PRO A 97 18.42 -0.67 18.99
CA PRO A 97 17.72 -1.86 19.47
C PRO A 97 16.21 -1.89 19.14
N ARG A 98 15.57 -0.72 19.11
CA ARG A 98 14.12 -0.61 18.83
C ARG A 98 13.77 -0.61 17.34
N ARG A 99 14.78 -0.60 16.46
CA ARG A 99 14.57 -0.52 15.00
C ARG A 99 13.81 -1.73 14.44
N ASN A 100 14.03 -2.93 14.99
CA ASN A 100 13.30 -4.13 14.55
C ASN A 100 11.81 -4.06 14.89
N ILE A 101 11.45 -3.54 16.07
CA ILE A 101 10.05 -3.33 16.48
C ILE A 101 9.39 -2.32 15.53
N PHE A 102 10.07 -1.19 15.29
CA PHE A 102 9.61 -0.20 14.31
C PHE A 102 9.37 -0.81 12.93
N ASN A 103 10.34 -1.57 12.40
CA ASN A 103 10.22 -2.17 11.07
C ASN A 103 9.01 -3.11 10.96
N TRP A 104 8.74 -3.92 12.00
CA TRP A 104 7.58 -4.79 12.03
C TRP A 104 6.27 -4.01 12.14
N ALA A 105 6.19 -3.04 13.06
CA ALA A 105 5.00 -2.22 13.22
C ALA A 105 4.67 -1.44 11.93
N HIS A 106 5.66 -0.76 11.35
CA HIS A 106 5.53 -0.01 10.10
C HIS A 106 5.03 -0.91 8.96
N ARG A 107 5.60 -2.11 8.84
CA ARG A 107 5.19 -3.11 7.85
C ARG A 107 3.77 -3.58 8.05
N ILE A 108 3.38 -3.96 9.28
CA ILE A 108 2.03 -4.46 9.58
C ILE A 108 0.99 -3.40 9.26
N VAL A 109 1.15 -2.19 9.79
CA VAL A 109 0.22 -1.07 9.55
C VAL A 109 0.13 -0.79 8.04
N GLY A 110 1.23 -0.92 7.29
CA GLY A 110 1.30 -0.57 5.87
C GLY A 110 0.62 -1.61 5.01
N THR A 111 0.85 -2.88 5.31
CA THR A 111 0.16 -4.00 4.66
C THR A 111 -1.33 -3.99 4.97
N THR A 112 -1.74 -3.71 6.22
CA THR A 112 -3.16 -3.55 6.57
C THR A 112 -3.81 -2.41 5.80
N ALA A 113 -3.14 -1.25 5.72
CA ALA A 113 -3.64 -0.11 4.96
C ALA A 113 -3.83 -0.46 3.47
N LEU A 114 -2.87 -1.18 2.86
CA LEU A 114 -2.95 -1.61 1.47
C LEU A 114 -4.14 -2.55 1.24
N ILE A 115 -4.28 -3.60 2.06
CA ILE A 115 -5.38 -4.58 1.95
C ILE A 115 -6.73 -3.87 2.06
N LEU A 116 -6.90 -3.01 3.08
CA LEU A 116 -8.14 -2.26 3.25
C LEU A 116 -8.36 -1.26 2.10
N GLY A 117 -7.29 -0.66 1.56
CA GLY A 117 -7.36 0.20 0.38
C GLY A 117 -7.91 -0.53 -0.84
N VAL A 118 -7.47 -1.76 -1.09
CA VAL A 118 -8.01 -2.63 -2.16
C VAL A 118 -9.50 -2.87 -1.97
N VAL A 119 -9.90 -3.31 -0.77
CA VAL A 119 -11.30 -3.60 -0.44
C VAL A 119 -12.16 -2.33 -0.57
N THR A 120 -11.64 -1.18 -0.14
CA THR A 120 -12.33 0.12 -0.25
C THR A 120 -12.55 0.50 -1.71
N ILE A 121 -11.56 0.30 -2.58
CA ILE A 121 -11.68 0.58 -4.03
C ILE A 121 -12.71 -0.33 -4.67
N TYR A 122 -12.72 -1.62 -4.32
CA TYR A 122 -13.73 -2.56 -4.81
C TYR A 122 -15.15 -2.05 -4.53
N PHE A 123 -15.46 -1.72 -3.26
CA PHE A 123 -16.77 -1.19 -2.91
C PHE A 123 -17.06 0.16 -3.57
N GLY A 124 -16.06 1.02 -3.74
CA GLY A 124 -16.23 2.32 -4.41
C GLY A 124 -16.60 2.18 -5.88
N LEU A 125 -15.96 1.24 -6.59
CA LEU A 125 -16.24 0.96 -7.99
C LEU A 125 -17.60 0.26 -8.16
N ASP A 126 -17.96 -0.70 -7.31
CA ASP A 126 -19.26 -1.36 -7.41
C ASP A 126 -20.43 -0.37 -7.20
N ILE A 127 -20.28 0.59 -6.27
CA ILE A 127 -21.24 1.69 -6.11
C ILE A 127 -21.29 2.60 -7.35
N PHE A 128 -20.12 2.95 -7.90
CA PHE A 128 -20.03 3.81 -9.08
C PHE A 128 -20.68 3.15 -10.31
N ASP A 129 -20.41 1.88 -10.56
CA ASP A 129 -20.98 1.12 -11.68
C ASP A 129 -22.51 1.02 -11.54
N LEU A 130 -23.00 0.73 -10.32
CA LEU A 130 -24.43 0.70 -10.02
C LEU A 130 -25.11 2.06 -10.22
N GLY A 131 -24.47 3.15 -9.82
CA GLY A 131 -25.02 4.51 -9.90
C GLY A 131 -24.91 5.18 -11.26
N SER A 132 -23.90 4.82 -12.06
CA SER A 132 -23.64 5.40 -13.38
C SER A 132 -24.26 4.61 -14.53
N GLY A 133 -24.64 3.34 -14.30
CA GLY A 133 -25.06 2.42 -15.36
C GLY A 133 -23.94 2.03 -16.32
N MET A 134 -22.69 2.35 -15.97
CA MET A 134 -21.50 1.92 -16.72
C MET A 134 -21.29 0.41 -16.56
N ASP A 135 -20.60 -0.18 -17.54
CA ASP A 135 -20.21 -1.58 -17.44
C ASP A 135 -19.14 -1.80 -16.37
N LYS A 136 -19.05 -3.02 -15.83
CA LYS A 136 -18.11 -3.37 -14.75
C LYS A 136 -16.64 -3.46 -15.21
N SER A 137 -16.29 -2.87 -16.35
CA SER A 137 -14.97 -2.96 -16.96
C SER A 137 -13.86 -2.41 -16.05
N GLY A 138 -14.11 -1.27 -15.40
CA GLY A 138 -13.19 -0.68 -14.42
C GLY A 138 -12.98 -1.56 -13.19
N LEU A 139 -14.06 -2.15 -12.66
CA LEU A 139 -14.00 -3.11 -11.57
C LEU A 139 -13.18 -4.35 -11.95
N TYR A 140 -13.43 -4.93 -13.12
CA TYR A 140 -12.68 -6.09 -13.61
C TYR A 140 -11.20 -5.79 -13.83
N ALA A 141 -10.85 -4.61 -14.35
CA ALA A 141 -9.46 -4.20 -14.50
C ALA A 141 -8.73 -4.16 -13.14
N VAL A 142 -9.37 -3.59 -12.12
CA VAL A 142 -8.81 -3.52 -10.76
C VAL A 142 -8.71 -4.91 -10.11
N ILE A 143 -9.75 -5.75 -10.24
CA ILE A 143 -9.69 -7.13 -9.75
C ILE A 143 -8.55 -7.91 -10.42
N SER A 144 -8.40 -7.77 -11.74
CA SER A 144 -7.36 -8.46 -12.51
C SER A 144 -5.96 -8.05 -12.06
N PHE A 145 -5.74 -6.75 -11.82
CA PHE A 145 -4.50 -6.23 -11.25
C PHE A 145 -4.18 -6.88 -9.90
N TYR A 146 -5.14 -6.92 -8.97
CA TYR A 146 -4.91 -7.49 -7.64
C TYR A 146 -4.79 -9.02 -7.61
N ILE A 147 -5.42 -9.74 -8.56
CA ILE A 147 -5.17 -11.18 -8.76
C ILE A 147 -3.72 -11.41 -9.19
N GLY A 148 -3.22 -10.62 -10.15
CA GLY A 148 -1.81 -10.66 -10.55
C GLY A 148 -0.88 -10.44 -9.38
N GLU A 149 -1.18 -9.45 -8.54
CA GLU A 149 -0.41 -9.18 -7.33
C GLU A 149 -0.45 -10.29 -6.29
N PHE A 150 -1.63 -10.88 -6.08
CA PHE A 150 -1.76 -12.01 -5.17
C PHE A 150 -0.92 -13.21 -5.63
N ILE A 151 -0.85 -13.46 -6.94
CA ILE A 151 0.01 -14.51 -7.52
C ILE A 151 1.49 -14.20 -7.27
N VAL A 152 1.92 -12.95 -7.48
CA VAL A 152 3.31 -12.52 -7.19
C VAL A 152 3.63 -12.72 -5.70
N PHE A 153 2.71 -12.37 -4.81
CA PHE A 153 2.85 -12.57 -3.37
C PHE A 153 2.95 -14.07 -3.01
N LEU A 154 2.10 -14.92 -3.57
CA LEU A 154 2.17 -16.38 -3.35
C LEU A 154 3.50 -16.96 -3.84
N PHE A 155 3.99 -16.51 -5.00
CA PHE A 155 5.29 -16.90 -5.52
C PHE A 155 6.42 -16.46 -4.59
N GLU A 156 6.36 -15.26 -4.02
CA GLU A 156 7.33 -14.79 -3.03
C GLU A 156 7.32 -15.66 -1.76
N VAL A 157 6.13 -15.99 -1.23
CA VAL A 157 5.99 -16.88 -0.06
C VAL A 157 6.60 -18.25 -0.36
N TYR A 158 6.33 -18.81 -1.54
CA TYR A 158 6.93 -20.05 -1.99
C TYR A 158 8.46 -19.98 -2.02
N LEU A 159 9.04 -18.92 -2.60
CA LEU A 159 10.49 -18.71 -2.63
C LEU A 159 11.10 -18.55 -1.24
N ILE A 160 10.41 -17.88 -0.31
CA ILE A 160 10.89 -17.72 1.07
C ILE A 160 10.94 -19.08 1.77
N ILE A 161 9.89 -19.89 1.63
CA ILE A 161 9.79 -21.22 2.25
C ILE A 161 10.85 -22.15 1.64
N SER A 162 10.99 -22.19 0.32
CA SER A 162 11.94 -23.08 -0.36
C SER A 162 13.39 -22.74 -0.03
N ASN A 163 13.76 -21.46 -0.02
CA ASN A 163 15.10 -21.03 0.38
C ASN A 163 15.37 -21.24 1.88
N GLY A 164 14.34 -21.13 2.73
CA GLY A 164 14.44 -21.43 4.15
C GLY A 164 14.70 -22.91 4.42
N ILE A 165 14.06 -23.81 3.67
CA ILE A 165 14.28 -25.25 3.73
C ILE A 165 15.69 -25.60 3.23
N ALA A 166 16.10 -25.06 2.08
CA ALA A 166 17.44 -25.29 1.51
C ALA A 166 18.56 -24.90 2.47
N ARG A 167 18.43 -23.78 3.19
CA ARG A 167 19.40 -23.38 4.21
C ARG A 167 19.46 -24.33 5.40
N ARG A 168 18.35 -24.91 5.84
CA ARG A 168 18.34 -25.88 6.96
C ARG A 168 18.97 -27.22 6.59
N GLY A 169 18.86 -27.65 5.34
CA GLY A 169 19.49 -28.88 4.84
C GLY A 169 21.00 -28.79 4.63
N LEU A 170 21.56 -27.58 4.54
CA LEU A 170 23.02 -27.34 4.41
C LEU A 170 23.76 -27.30 5.77
N PHE A 171 23.02 -27.30 6.88
CA PHE A 171 23.58 -27.29 8.26
C PHE A 171 23.26 -28.57 9.04
N GLN A 172 22.87 -29.64 8.34
CA GLN A 172 22.83 -31.02 8.85
C GLN A 172 23.95 -31.82 8.18
#